data_AF-A0A0R3KC54-F1
#
_entry.id   AF-A0A0R3KC54-F1
#
_cell.length_a   1.000
_cell.length_b   1.000
_cell.length_c   1.000
_cell.angle_alpha   90.00
_cell.angle_beta   90.00
_cell.angle_gamma   90.00
#
_symmetry.space_group_name_H-M   'P 1'
#
loop_
_entity.id
_entity.type
_entity.pdbx_description
1 polymer ?
#
loop_
_entity_poly.entity_id
_entity_poly.type
_entity_poly.pdbx_seq_one_letter_code
_entity_poly.pdbx_strand_id
1 'polypeptide(L)'
;MEAEYNHLNHATWECKYHVVFTPKYRKKLLFGKIKRHLGQVFHDLARRKECRIEEGHLMPDHVHMLISIPPKYSVAQIIGYMKGKSSIWIAQNVERKMRNFLGHKFWARGYFVTTVGRDEEMIRAYIKSQEMADQQLDQLELKISAAPKSNQSS
;
A
#
# COMPACT_ATOMS: atom_id res chain seq x y z
N MET A 1 0.66 20.60 -3.16
CA MET A 1 0.20 19.50 -4.01
C MET A 1 -0.86 18.76 -3.20
N GLU A 2 -2.14 18.90 -3.55
CA GLU A 2 -3.21 18.22 -2.84
C GLU A 2 -3.03 16.71 -2.98
N ALA A 3 -3.04 15.99 -1.86
CA ALA A 3 -2.96 14.53 -1.89
C ALA A 3 -4.32 14.00 -2.33
N GLU A 4 -4.35 13.28 -3.45
CA GLU A 4 -5.56 12.61 -3.94
C GLU A 4 -5.87 11.41 -3.02
N TYR A 5 -6.89 11.56 -2.18
CA TYR A 5 -7.31 10.54 -1.23
C TYR A 5 -8.29 9.54 -1.86
N ASN A 6 -8.24 8.29 -1.39
CA ASN A 6 -9.19 7.25 -1.79
C ASN A 6 -10.32 7.14 -0.76
N HIS A 7 -11.48 6.67 -1.20
CA HIS A 7 -12.67 6.56 -0.34
C HIS A 7 -13.28 5.15 -0.37
N LEU A 8 -13.76 4.71 0.78
CA LEU A 8 -14.70 3.61 1.03
C LEU A 8 -15.91 4.19 1.76
N ASN A 9 -17.00 3.42 1.88
CA ASN A 9 -18.25 3.88 2.50
C ASN A 9 -18.09 4.55 3.87
N HIS A 10 -17.09 4.13 4.66
CA HIS A 10 -16.82 4.64 6.01
C HIS A 10 -15.34 4.93 6.26
N ALA A 11 -14.54 5.13 5.21
CA ALA A 11 -13.11 5.42 5.38
C ALA A 11 -12.55 6.24 4.20
N THR A 12 -11.83 7.31 4.53
CA THR A 12 -10.93 8.01 3.60
C THR A 12 -9.51 7.56 3.89
N TRP A 13 -8.74 7.19 2.87
CA TRP A 13 -7.46 6.52 3.07
C TRP A 13 -6.43 6.83 1.99
N GLU A 14 -5.17 6.80 2.40
CA GLU A 14 -3.99 6.75 1.54
C GLU A 14 -3.01 5.74 2.15
N CYS A 15 -2.94 4.54 1.58
CA CYS A 15 -2.10 3.46 2.09
C CYS A 15 -1.19 2.94 0.99
N LYS A 16 0.00 3.55 0.88
CA LYS A 16 1.02 3.18 -0.10
C LYS A 16 2.16 2.44 0.59
N TYR A 17 2.68 1.43 -0.09
CA TYR A 17 3.76 0.58 0.41
C TYR A 17 4.83 0.40 -0.65
N HIS A 18 6.09 0.54 -0.26
CA HIS A 18 7.22 0.07 -1.05
C HIS A 18 7.49 -1.38 -0.68
N VAL A 19 7.41 -2.27 -1.67
CA VAL A 19 7.53 -3.71 -1.48
C VAL A 19 8.64 -4.26 -2.34
N VAL A 20 9.44 -5.16 -1.77
CA VAL A 20 10.49 -5.90 -2.48
C VAL A 20 10.39 -7.39 -2.22
N PHE A 21 10.43 -8.21 -3.28
CA PHE A 21 10.56 -9.66 -3.15
C PHE A 21 11.38 -10.26 -4.30
N THR A 22 11.97 -11.43 -4.07
CA THR A 22 13.00 -12.00 -4.96
C THR A 22 12.65 -13.41 -5.43
N PRO A 23 13.05 -13.81 -6.65
CA PRO A 23 12.99 -15.21 -7.09
C PRO A 23 13.86 -16.10 -6.20
N LYS A 24 13.45 -17.35 -6.03
CA LYS A 24 14.15 -18.31 -5.17
C LYS A 24 15.36 -18.92 -5.87
N TYR A 25 16.55 -18.82 -5.25
CA TYR A 25 17.80 -19.48 -5.69
C TYR A 25 18.13 -19.26 -7.19
N ARG A 26 18.36 -20.34 -7.94
CA ARG A 26 18.75 -20.36 -9.37
C ARG A 26 17.68 -19.83 -10.33
N LYS A 27 16.53 -19.36 -9.82
CA LYS A 27 15.42 -18.82 -10.63
C LYS A 27 15.64 -17.39 -11.10
N LYS A 28 16.69 -16.70 -10.63
CA LYS A 28 17.07 -15.35 -11.09
C LYS A 28 17.29 -15.27 -12.62
N LEU A 29 18.03 -16.25 -13.17
CA LEU A 29 18.28 -16.33 -14.62
C LEU A 29 16.98 -16.49 -15.43
N LEU A 30 16.08 -17.35 -14.96
CA LEU A 30 14.77 -17.55 -15.57
C LEU A 30 13.92 -16.28 -15.46
N PHE A 31 13.91 -15.65 -14.29
CA PHE A 31 13.21 -14.40 -14.03
C PHE A 31 13.65 -13.29 -14.99
N GLY A 32 14.95 -13.11 -15.19
CA GLY A 32 15.50 -12.14 -16.14
C GLY A 32 14.96 -12.29 -17.56
N LYS A 33 14.67 -13.53 -18.01
CA LYS A 33 14.11 -13.81 -19.35
C LYS A 33 12.60 -13.55 -19.44
N ILE A 34 11.86 -13.77 -18.36
CA ILE A 34 10.39 -13.73 -18.37
C ILE A 34 9.80 -12.44 -17.79
N LYS A 35 10.61 -11.61 -17.14
CA LYS A 35 10.15 -10.42 -16.41
C LYS A 35 9.29 -9.46 -17.23
N ARG A 36 9.53 -9.32 -18.54
CA ARG A 36 8.74 -8.43 -19.41
C ARG A 36 7.25 -8.82 -19.45
N HIS A 37 6.94 -10.11 -19.34
CA HIS A 37 5.56 -10.59 -19.32
C HIS A 37 4.92 -10.49 -17.93
N LEU A 38 5.73 -10.46 -16.87
CA LEU A 38 5.23 -10.45 -15.49
C LEU A 38 4.69 -9.08 -15.05
N GLY A 39 5.11 -7.99 -15.69
CA GLY A 39 4.60 -6.65 -15.38
C GLY A 39 3.08 -6.59 -15.49
N GLN A 40 2.54 -6.97 -16.65
CA GLN A 40 1.08 -7.01 -16.88
C GLN A 40 0.37 -7.94 -15.90
N VAL A 41 0.95 -9.11 -15.63
CA VAL A 41 0.40 -10.08 -14.67
C VAL A 41 0.26 -9.45 -13.27
N PHE A 42 1.26 -8.71 -12.81
CA PHE A 42 1.18 -8.03 -11.50
C PHE A 42 0.10 -6.96 -11.48
N HIS A 43 -0.02 -6.15 -12.54
CA HIS A 43 -1.09 -5.15 -12.64
C HIS A 43 -2.48 -5.79 -12.66
N ASP A 44 -2.67 -6.89 -13.39
CA ASP A 44 -3.94 -7.63 -13.40
C ASP A 44 -4.28 -8.21 -12.03
N LEU A 45 -3.29 -8.79 -11.35
CA LEU A 45 -3.47 -9.35 -10.00
C LEU A 45 -3.78 -8.27 -8.98
N ALA A 46 -3.13 -7.11 -9.06
CA ALA A 46 -3.41 -5.98 -8.18
C ALA A 46 -4.84 -5.48 -8.36
N ARG A 47 -5.29 -5.27 -9.61
CA ARG A 47 -6.68 -4.85 -9.91
C ARG A 47 -7.74 -5.81 -9.37
N ARG A 48 -7.49 -7.13 -9.43
CA ARG A 48 -8.40 -8.15 -8.87
C ARG A 48 -8.54 -8.07 -7.34
N LYS A 49 -7.64 -7.36 -6.67
CA LYS A 49 -7.67 -7.10 -5.22
C LYS A 49 -7.87 -5.62 -4.92
N GLU A 50 -8.39 -4.85 -5.88
CA GLU A 50 -8.63 -3.42 -5.73
C GLU A 50 -7.36 -2.64 -5.32
N CYS A 51 -6.19 -3.22 -5.58
CA CYS A 51 -4.89 -2.60 -5.35
C CYS A 51 -4.44 -1.90 -6.63
N ARG A 52 -3.65 -0.83 -6.48
CA ARG A 52 -3.06 -0.10 -7.60
C ARG A 52 -1.54 -0.12 -7.48
N ILE A 53 -0.86 -0.62 -8.51
CA ILE A 53 0.59 -0.47 -8.62
C ILE A 53 0.84 0.89 -9.26
N GLU A 54 1.35 1.84 -8.46
CA GLU A 54 1.67 3.19 -8.93
C GLU A 54 2.95 3.17 -9.77
N GLU A 55 3.93 2.40 -9.32
CA GLU A 55 5.21 2.24 -10.01
C GLU A 55 5.79 0.86 -9.72
N GLY A 56 6.51 0.28 -10.68
CA GLY A 56 7.09 -1.05 -10.53
C GLY A 56 8.30 -1.28 -11.42
N HIS A 57 9.36 -1.84 -10.83
CA HIS A 57 10.60 -2.19 -11.52
C HIS A 57 10.91 -3.66 -11.34
N LEU A 58 11.04 -4.37 -12.46
CA LEU A 58 11.43 -5.79 -12.48
C LEU A 58 12.91 -5.89 -12.83
N MET A 59 13.73 -6.01 -11.80
CA MET A 59 15.17 -6.21 -11.92
C MET A 59 15.48 -7.70 -12.19
N PRO A 60 16.66 -8.06 -12.71
CA PRO A 60 16.96 -9.47 -13.01
C PRO A 60 16.87 -10.41 -11.81
N ASP A 61 16.98 -9.90 -10.58
CA ASP A 61 17.06 -10.69 -9.36
C ASP A 61 16.04 -10.33 -8.28
N HIS A 62 15.23 -9.28 -8.48
CA HIS A 62 14.20 -8.85 -7.53
C HIS A 62 13.13 -7.97 -8.18
N VAL A 63 12.00 -7.80 -7.49
CA VAL A 63 10.86 -6.96 -7.87
C VAL A 63 10.77 -5.80 -6.89
N HIS A 64 10.74 -4.54 -7.36
CA HIS A 64 10.35 -3.36 -6.57
C HIS A 64 8.98 -2.89 -7.03
N MET A 65 8.08 -2.58 -6.08
CA MET A 65 6.80 -1.97 -6.40
C MET A 65 6.41 -0.93 -5.36
N LEU A 66 5.89 0.19 -5.83
CA LEU A 66 5.06 1.10 -5.06
C LEU A 66 3.60 0.69 -5.28
N ILE A 67 2.95 0.19 -4.24
CA ILE A 67 1.59 -0.34 -4.32
C ILE A 67 0.67 0.34 -3.31
N SER A 68 -0.48 0.83 -3.80
CA SER A 68 -1.61 1.27 -2.99
C SER A 68 -2.49 0.06 -2.66
N ILE A 69 -2.73 -0.19 -1.38
CA ILE A 69 -3.49 -1.33 -0.87
C ILE A 69 -4.65 -0.80 0.00
N PRO A 70 -5.91 -1.14 -0.31
CA PRO A 70 -7.04 -0.77 0.55
C PRO A 70 -6.86 -1.27 1.99
N PRO A 71 -7.23 -0.46 3.01
CA PRO A 71 -6.96 -0.79 4.42
C PRO A 71 -7.71 -2.04 4.92
N LYS A 72 -8.72 -2.51 4.17
CA LYS A 72 -9.40 -3.80 4.42
C LYS A 72 -8.53 -5.03 4.13
N TYR A 73 -7.41 -4.87 3.42
CA TYR A 73 -6.47 -5.94 3.11
C TYR A 73 -5.17 -5.76 3.88
N SER A 74 -4.65 -6.86 4.44
CA SER A 74 -3.30 -6.84 4.98
C SER A 74 -2.25 -6.90 3.86
N VAL A 75 -1.13 -6.20 4.06
CA VAL A 75 0.03 -6.27 3.15
C VAL A 75 0.44 -7.73 2.90
N ALA A 76 0.57 -8.53 3.97
CA ALA A 76 0.96 -9.93 3.88
C ALA A 76 0.04 -10.76 2.97
N GLN A 77 -1.27 -10.53 3.05
CA GLN A 77 -2.25 -11.20 2.20
C GLN A 77 -2.08 -10.83 0.73
N ILE A 78 -1.87 -9.55 0.42
CA ILE A 78 -1.69 -9.08 -0.96
C ILE A 78 -0.37 -9.59 -1.55
N ILE A 79 0.73 -9.52 -0.79
CA ILE A 79 2.03 -10.01 -1.27
C ILE A 79 2.01 -11.54 -1.45
N GLY A 80 1.39 -12.26 -0.53
CA GLY A 80 1.17 -13.70 -0.64
C GLY A 80 0.34 -14.07 -1.88
N TYR A 81 -0.75 -13.35 -2.12
CA TYR A 81 -1.60 -13.53 -3.30
C TYR A 81 -0.83 -13.29 -4.61
N MET A 82 -0.11 -12.17 -4.70
CA MET A 82 0.68 -11.83 -5.90
C MET A 82 1.76 -12.86 -6.18
N LYS A 83 2.55 -13.26 -5.17
CA LYS A 83 3.59 -14.29 -5.31
C LYS A 83 3.00 -15.65 -5.69
N GLY A 84 1.89 -16.03 -5.07
CA GLY A 84 1.21 -17.31 -5.34
C GLY A 84 0.68 -17.39 -6.78
N LYS A 85 -0.14 -16.41 -7.19
CA LYS A 85 -0.77 -16.42 -8.51
C LYS A 85 0.22 -16.20 -9.65
N SER A 86 1.23 -15.36 -9.47
CA SER A 86 2.31 -15.23 -10.46
C SER A 86 3.14 -16.51 -10.57
N SER A 87 3.40 -17.24 -9.47
CA SER A 87 4.09 -18.55 -9.57
C SER A 87 3.31 -19.56 -10.40
N ILE A 88 1.97 -19.60 -10.25
CA ILE A 88 1.10 -20.45 -11.07
C ILE A 88 1.16 -20.03 -12.54
N TRP A 89 1.07 -18.72 -12.81
CA TRP A 89 1.16 -18.19 -14.16
C TRP A 89 2.49 -18.55 -14.83
N ILE A 90 3.61 -18.44 -14.12
CA ILE A 90 4.94 -18.81 -14.60
C ILE A 90 4.98 -20.31 -14.94
N ALA A 91 4.46 -21.15 -14.05
CA ALA A 91 4.40 -22.59 -14.27
C ALA A 91 3.61 -22.98 -15.54
N GLN A 92 2.51 -22.29 -15.80
CA GLN A 92 1.65 -22.58 -16.94
C GLN A 92 2.21 -22.07 -18.27
N ASN A 93 2.84 -20.89 -18.29
CA ASN A 93 3.24 -20.20 -19.52
C ASN A 93 4.71 -20.40 -19.91
N VAL A 94 5.57 -20.71 -18.94
CA VAL A 94 7.02 -20.82 -19.14
C VAL A 94 7.50 -22.24 -18.90
N GLU A 95 7.02 -22.89 -17.82
CA GLU A 95 7.58 -24.17 -17.37
C GLU A 95 7.08 -25.37 -18.17
N ARG A 96 5.93 -25.31 -18.87
CA ARG A 96 5.50 -26.37 -19.81
C ARG A 96 6.54 -26.67 -20.91
N LYS A 97 7.47 -25.74 -21.18
CA LYS A 97 8.57 -25.92 -22.15
C LYS A 97 9.86 -26.50 -21.54
N MET A 98 10.01 -26.53 -20.21
CA MET A 98 11.21 -27.03 -19.53
C MET A 98 10.84 -28.16 -18.55
N ARG A 99 11.10 -29.41 -18.97
CA ARG A 99 10.69 -30.68 -18.32
C ARG A 99 11.08 -30.89 -16.84
N ASN A 100 11.82 -29.98 -16.19
CA ASN A 100 12.50 -30.25 -14.90
C ASN A 100 12.12 -29.30 -13.75
N PHE A 101 10.87 -28.86 -13.64
CA PHE A 101 10.45 -28.02 -12.52
C PHE A 101 9.44 -28.70 -11.58
N LEU A 102 9.98 -29.45 -10.61
CA LEU A 102 9.23 -29.89 -9.45
C LEU A 102 9.22 -28.77 -8.41
N GLY A 103 8.10 -28.03 -8.31
CA GLY A 103 7.79 -27.28 -7.10
C GLY A 103 7.29 -25.86 -7.33
N HIS A 104 6.03 -25.66 -6.94
CA HIS A 104 5.19 -24.45 -6.95
C HIS A 104 5.73 -23.20 -6.19
N LYS A 105 7.05 -23.07 -6.01
CA LYS A 105 7.68 -22.03 -5.18
C LYS A 105 8.68 -21.22 -6.00
N PHE A 106 8.20 -20.34 -6.89
CA PHE A 106 9.06 -19.48 -7.71
C PHE A 106 9.77 -18.40 -6.89
N TRP A 107 9.05 -17.79 -5.94
CA TRP A 107 9.56 -16.72 -5.10
C TRP A 107 10.17 -17.22 -3.79
N ALA A 108 11.09 -16.46 -3.22
CA ALA A 108 11.56 -16.65 -1.85
C ALA A 108 10.39 -16.51 -0.85
N ARG A 109 10.51 -17.10 0.35
CA ARG A 109 9.43 -17.05 1.36
C ARG A 109 9.21 -15.61 1.85
N GLY A 110 10.30 -14.92 2.20
CA GLY A 110 10.26 -13.54 2.69
C GLY A 110 9.92 -12.50 1.63
N TYR A 111 9.69 -11.29 2.10
CA TYR A 111 9.57 -10.05 1.34
C TYR A 111 9.93 -8.90 2.29
N PHE A 112 10.34 -7.77 1.73
CA PHE A 112 10.56 -6.52 2.45
C PHE A 112 9.38 -5.58 2.17
N VAL A 113 8.99 -4.79 3.16
CA VAL A 113 7.98 -3.74 3.02
C VAL A 113 8.30 -2.54 3.90
N THR A 114 8.08 -1.35 3.36
CA THR A 114 8.02 -0.08 4.10
C THR A 114 6.75 0.67 3.71
N THR A 115 6.23 1.46 4.63
CA THR A 115 5.15 2.41 4.36
C THR A 115 5.71 3.61 3.62
N VAL A 116 4.95 4.09 2.63
CA VAL A 116 5.21 5.37 1.94
C VAL A 116 4.06 6.29 2.28
N GLY A 117 4.38 7.43 2.90
CA GLY A 117 3.38 8.36 3.39
C GLY A 117 3.98 9.74 3.65
N ARG A 118 3.17 10.61 4.25
CA ARG A 118 3.62 11.95 4.65
C ARG A 118 4.71 11.85 5.72
N ASP A 119 5.52 12.89 5.78
CA ASP A 119 6.56 13.04 6.79
C ASP A 119 5.95 12.89 8.19
N GLU A 120 6.55 12.01 8.99
CA GLU A 120 6.11 11.73 10.35
C GLU A 120 6.14 13.01 11.22
N GLU A 121 7.17 13.85 11.05
CA GLU A 121 7.30 15.10 11.80
C GLU A 121 6.15 16.06 11.44
N MET A 122 5.79 16.13 10.16
CA MET A 122 4.68 16.94 9.69
C MET A 122 3.34 16.44 10.24
N ILE A 123 3.11 15.12 10.28
CA ILE A 123 1.89 14.54 10.87
C ILE A 123 1.83 14.85 12.37
N ARG A 124 2.93 14.69 13.10
CA ARG A 124 3.00 14.99 14.55
C ARG A 124 2.76 16.48 14.83
N ALA A 125 3.34 17.36 14.02
CA ALA A 125 3.12 18.80 14.14
C ALA A 125 1.65 19.15 13.87
N TYR A 126 1.04 18.55 12.85
CA TYR A 126 -0.37 18.73 12.54
C TYR A 126 -1.28 18.32 13.71
N ILE A 127 -1.07 17.13 14.30
CA ILE A 127 -1.85 16.66 15.46
C ILE A 127 -1.77 17.66 16.62
N LYS A 128 -0.56 18.10 16.98
CA LYS A 128 -0.36 19.08 18.08
C LYS A 128 -1.06 20.41 17.79
N SER A 129 -0.97 20.89 16.55
CA SER A 129 -1.62 22.15 16.16
C SER A 129 -3.15 22.06 16.24
N GLN A 130 -3.71 20.89 15.90
CA GLN A 130 -5.15 20.65 15.97
C GLN A 130 -5.64 20.61 17.43
N GLU A 131 -4.92 19.92 18.33
CA GLU A 131 -5.23 19.90 19.76
C GLU A 131 -5.25 21.31 20.38
N MET A 132 -4.30 22.17 19.98
CA MET A 132 -4.26 23.57 20.47
C MET A 132 -5.43 24.40 19.95
N ALA A 133 -5.83 24.21 18.69
CA ALA A 133 -6.97 24.91 18.10
C ALA A 133 -8.29 24.49 18.77
N ASP A 134 -8.48 23.20 19.02
CA ASP A 134 -9.68 22.67 19.70
C ASP A 134 -9.76 23.21 21.14
N GLN A 135 -8.65 23.24 21.89
CA GLN A 135 -8.61 23.84 23.23
C GLN A 135 -8.96 25.33 23.23
N GLN A 136 -8.54 26.08 22.20
CA GLN A 136 -8.89 27.50 22.07
C GLN A 136 -10.38 27.69 21.80
N LEU A 137 -10.97 26.84 20.95
CA LEU A 137 -12.41 26.85 20.68
C LEU A 137 -13.21 26.53 21.94
N ASP A 138 -12.86 25.47 22.67
CA ASP A 138 -13.50 25.11 23.94
C ASP A 138 -13.42 26.26 24.96
N GLN A 139 -12.25 26.91 25.06
CA GLN A 139 -12.07 28.04 25.97
C GLN A 139 -12.89 29.27 25.55
N LEU A 140 -13.11 29.49 24.25
CA LEU A 140 -13.98 30.54 23.73
C LEU A 140 -15.46 30.23 24.02
N GLU A 141 -15.91 29.00 23.82
CA GLU A 141 -17.28 28.57 24.14
C GLU A 141 -17.59 28.66 25.64
N LEU A 142 -16.65 28.29 26.50
CA LEU A 142 -16.75 28.47 27.96
C LEU A 142 -16.87 29.94 28.36
N LYS A 143 -16.13 30.84 27.70
CA LYS A 143 -16.22 32.29 27.95
C LYS A 143 -17.54 32.89 27.48
N ILE A 144 -18.06 32.42 26.33
CA ILE A 144 -19.36 32.87 25.79
C ILE A 144 -20.50 32.40 26.70
N SER A 145 -20.46 31.16 27.18
CA SER A 145 -21.48 30.61 28.07
C SER A 145 -21.46 31.20 29.49
N ALA A 146 -20.29 31.66 29.97
CA ALA A 146 -20.14 32.34 31.26
C ALA A 146 -20.45 33.85 31.21
N ALA A 147 -20.68 34.44 30.03
CA ALA A 147 -21.01 35.85 29.91
C ALA A 147 -22.45 36.11 30.45
N PRO A 148 -22.65 37.09 31.35
CA PRO A 148 -23.96 37.37 31.91
C PRO A 148 -24.92 37.82 30.80
N LYS A 149 -26.10 37.20 30.73
CA LYS A 149 -27.16 37.65 29.82
C LYS A 149 -27.52 39.08 30.20
N SER A 150 -27.19 40.04 29.33
CA SER A 150 -27.67 41.41 29.48
C SER A 150 -29.20 41.37 29.42
N ASN A 151 -29.83 41.69 30.56
CA ASN A 151 -31.27 41.86 30.67
C ASN A 151 -31.73 42.93 29.66
N GLN A 152 -32.39 42.51 28.59
CA GLN A 152 -33.31 43.38 27.88
C GLN A 152 -34.59 43.46 28.72
N SER A 153 -34.71 44.58 29.44
CA SER A 153 -35.93 44.99 30.12
C SER A 153 -36.80 45.76 29.13
N SER A 154 -38.07 45.40 29.06
CA SER A 154 -39.18 46.24 28.60
C SER A 154 -40.34 46.04 29.55
#